data_AF-A0A0Q5DBN3-F1
#
_entry.id   AF-A0A0Q5DBN3-F1
#
_cell.length_a   1.000
_cell.length_b   1.000
_cell.length_c   1.000
_cell.angle_alpha   90.00
_cell.angle_beta   90.00
_cell.angle_gamma   90.00
#
_symmetry.space_group_name_H-M   'P 1'
#
loop_
_entity.id
_entity.type
_entity.pdbx_description
1 polymer ?
#
loop_
_entity_poly.entity_id
_entity_poly.type
_entity_poly.pdbx_seq_one_letter_code
_entity_poly.pdbx_strand_id
1 'polypeptide(L)'
;MELAMDEKTYAFAIETTAQMEVMRTTVLLMLRSLMAPLPPEAQEEILEQIRQTARDMPPLVAARTGEQTKFYEDVVEATAVHADRFVSGLRTLLE
;
A
#
# COMPACT_ATOMS: atom_id res chain seq x y z
N MET A 1 1.58 23.93 20.59
CA MET A 1 0.23 23.42 20.90
C MET A 1 0.25 21.96 20.48
N GLU A 2 0.51 21.05 21.42
CA GLU A 2 0.40 19.61 21.12
C GLU A 2 -1.07 19.34 20.84
N LEU A 3 -1.37 18.92 19.61
CA LEU A 3 -2.69 18.41 19.26
C LEU A 3 -2.87 17.09 20.03
N ALA A 4 -3.34 17.18 21.28
CA ALA A 4 -3.78 16.01 22.01
C ALA A 4 -4.92 15.38 21.23
N MET A 5 -4.61 14.30 20.51
CA MET A 5 -5.58 13.54 19.73
C MET A 5 -6.63 13.01 20.70
N ASP A 6 -7.91 13.22 20.41
CA ASP A 6 -8.97 12.74 21.29
C ASP A 6 -8.91 11.19 21.39
N GLU A 7 -9.23 10.63 22.56
CA GLU A 7 -9.10 9.20 22.85
C GLU A 7 -9.84 8.31 21.84
N LYS A 8 -10.96 8.76 21.29
CA LYS A 8 -11.71 8.06 20.24
C LYS A 8 -11.02 8.14 18.89
N THR A 9 -10.45 9.30 18.53
CA THR A 9 -9.63 9.44 17.31
C THR A 9 -8.39 8.55 17.40
N TYR A 10 -7.77 8.45 18.58
CA TYR A 10 -6.65 7.54 18.83
C TYR A 10 -7.05 6.07 18.71
N ALA A 11 -8.13 5.65 19.36
CA ALA A 11 -8.63 4.28 19.26
C ALA A 11 -9.02 3.91 17.82
N PHE A 12 -9.67 4.82 17.08
CA PHE A 12 -10.00 4.64 15.67
C PHE A 12 -8.76 4.49 14.80
N ALA A 13 -7.74 5.34 15.02
CA ALA A 13 -6.48 5.26 14.30
C ALA A 13 -5.78 3.90 14.55
N ILE A 14 -5.71 3.43 15.79
CA ILE A 14 -5.13 2.12 16.12
C ILE A 14 -5.87 1.00 15.40
N GLU A 15 -7.19 0.94 15.54
CA GLU A 15 -7.99 -0.14 14.95
C GLU A 15 -7.85 -0.15 13.43
N THR A 16 -7.92 1.01 12.79
CA THR A 16 -7.75 1.13 11.33
C THR A 16 -6.35 0.71 10.90
N THR A 17 -5.31 1.15 11.61
CA THR A 17 -3.93 0.72 11.34
C THR A 17 -3.75 -0.78 11.51
N ALA A 18 -4.32 -1.38 12.56
CA ALA A 18 -4.25 -2.82 12.80
C ALA A 18 -4.93 -3.60 11.66
N GLN A 19 -6.12 -3.17 11.23
CA GLN A 19 -6.82 -3.78 10.09
C GLN A 19 -6.02 -3.67 8.79
N MET A 20 -5.42 -2.50 8.52
CA MET A 20 -4.53 -2.32 7.36
C MET A 20 -3.31 -3.23 7.41
N GLU A 21 -2.68 -3.40 8.58
CA GLU A 21 -1.53 -4.30 8.74
C GLU A 21 -1.93 -5.78 8.58
N VAL A 22 -3.10 -6.19 9.07
CA VAL A 22 -3.64 -7.53 8.81
C VAL A 22 -3.83 -7.75 7.31
N MET A 23 -4.53 -6.85 6.62
CA MET A 23 -4.75 -6.96 5.17
C MET A 23 -3.42 -7.02 4.41
N ARG A 24 -2.49 -6.10 4.72
CA ARG A 24 -1.16 -6.05 4.10
C ARG A 24 -0.41 -7.37 4.29
N THR A 25 -0.39 -7.89 5.51
CA THR A 25 0.28 -9.15 5.84
C THR A 25 -0.34 -10.32 5.09
N THR A 26 -1.67 -10.41 5.05
CA THR A 26 -2.38 -11.47 4.31
C THR A 26 -2.06 -11.43 2.82
N VAL A 27 -2.06 -10.26 2.20
CA VAL A 27 -1.70 -10.11 0.78
C VAL A 27 -0.25 -10.52 0.52
N LEU A 28 0.69 -10.09 1.36
CA LEU A 28 2.10 -10.48 1.25
C LEU A 28 2.27 -12.00 1.33
N LEU A 29 1.58 -12.67 2.26
CA LEU A 29 1.64 -14.13 2.40
C LEU A 29 1.05 -14.85 1.18
N MET A 30 -0.07 -14.37 0.64
CA MET A 30 -0.68 -14.93 -0.57
C MET A 30 0.26 -14.79 -1.77
N LEU A 31 0.81 -13.59 -2.00
CA LEU A 31 1.72 -13.35 -3.12
C LEU A 31 3.01 -14.16 -2.97
N ARG A 32 3.59 -14.22 -1.77
CA ARG A 32 4.74 -15.08 -1.49
C ARG A 32 4.45 -16.53 -1.85
N SER A 33 3.32 -17.07 -1.42
CA SER A 33 2.94 -18.46 -1.71
C SER A 33 2.78 -18.72 -3.21
N LEU A 34 2.30 -17.73 -3.98
CA LEU A 34 2.13 -17.84 -5.43
C LEU A 34 3.45 -17.67 -6.19
N MET A 35 4.35 -16.82 -5.70
CA MET A 35 5.59 -16.44 -6.39
C MET A 35 6.78 -17.33 -6.02
N ALA A 36 6.82 -17.90 -4.82
CA ALA A 36 7.90 -18.78 -4.36
C ALA A 36 8.28 -19.93 -5.32
N PRO A 37 7.35 -20.61 -6.02
CA PRO A 37 7.73 -21.66 -6.96
C PRO A 37 8.26 -21.16 -8.31
N LEU A 38 8.18 -19.85 -8.59
CA LEU A 38 8.62 -19.27 -9.86
C LEU A 38 10.14 -19.08 -9.88
N PRO A 39 10.78 -19.10 -11.07
CA PRO A 39 12.18 -18.70 -11.22
C PRO A 39 12.42 -17.26 -10.76
N PRO A 40 13.61 -16.92 -10.23
CA PRO A 40 13.92 -15.57 -9.76
C PRO A 40 13.67 -14.47 -10.79
N GLU A 41 13.93 -14.71 -12.08
CA GLU A 41 13.67 -13.70 -13.12
C GLU A 41 12.18 -13.39 -13.25
N ALA A 42 11.32 -14.43 -13.18
CA ALA A 42 9.87 -14.26 -13.24
C ALA A 42 9.32 -13.60 -11.96
N GLN A 43 9.91 -13.87 -10.80
CA GLN A 43 9.57 -13.18 -9.56
C GLN A 43 9.84 -11.67 -9.68
N GLU A 44 11.03 -11.30 -10.17
CA GLU A 44 11.41 -9.88 -10.31
C GLU A 44 10.55 -9.16 -11.37
N GLU A 45 10.20 -9.82 -12.47
CA GLU A 45 9.27 -9.26 -13.46
C GLU A 45 7.91 -8.94 -12.83
N ILE A 46 7.34 -9.87 -12.05
CA ILE A 46 6.07 -9.66 -11.36
C ILE A 46 6.19 -8.54 -10.32
N LEU A 47 7.29 -8.48 -9.56
CA LEU A 47 7.55 -7.40 -8.60
C LEU A 47 7.57 -6.02 -9.27
N GLU A 48 8.20 -5.92 -10.45
CA GLU A 48 8.21 -4.68 -11.23
C GLU A 48 6.81 -4.32 -11.76
N GLN A 49 6.06 -5.31 -12.27
CA GLN A 49 4.69 -5.10 -12.72
C GLN A 49 3.77 -4.61 -11.58
N ILE A 50 3.91 -5.17 -10.37
CA ILE A 50 3.18 -4.71 -9.19
C ILE A 50 3.54 -3.25 -8.87
N ARG A 51 4.84 -2.91 -8.88
CA ARG A 51 5.32 -1.54 -8.61
C ARG A 51 4.71 -0.55 -9.60
N GLN A 52 4.78 -0.85 -10.89
CA GLN A 52 4.30 0.03 -11.94
C GLN A 52 2.76 0.17 -11.89
N THR A 53 2.05 -0.95 -11.73
CA THR A 53 0.58 -0.95 -11.63
C THR A 53 0.08 -0.10 -10.47
N ALA A 54 0.74 -0.17 -9.31
CA ALA A 54 0.35 0.62 -8.14
C ALA A 54 0.64 2.11 -8.34
N ARG A 55 1.73 2.48 -9.02
CA ARG A 55 2.08 3.88 -9.35
C ARG A 55 1.13 4.48 -10.38
N ASP A 56 0.70 3.69 -11.35
CA ASP A 56 -0.19 4.12 -12.43
C ASP A 56 -1.68 4.01 -12.05
N MET A 57 -2.00 3.54 -10.84
CA MET A 57 -3.38 3.33 -10.43
C MET A 57 -4.12 4.67 -10.34
N PRO A 58 -5.14 4.91 -11.18
CA PRO A 58 -5.93 6.13 -11.08
C PRO A 58 -6.74 6.10 -9.77
N PRO A 59 -7.04 7.27 -9.19
CA PRO A 59 -7.95 7.33 -8.05
C PRO A 59 -9.30 6.72 -8.44
N LEU A 60 -9.79 5.79 -7.63
CA LEU A 60 -11.05 5.05 -7.89
C LEU A 60 -12.31 5.92 -7.76
N VAL A 61 -12.15 7.18 -7.33
CA VAL A 61 -13.25 8.13 -7.14
C VAL A 61 -12.92 9.42 -7.88
N ALA A 62 -13.81 9.84 -8.77
CA ALA A 62 -13.68 11.10 -9.46
C ALA A 62 -13.78 12.28 -8.47
N ALA A 63 -12.76 13.14 -8.45
CA ALA A 63 -12.78 14.39 -7.69
C ALA A 63 -13.92 15.29 -8.19
N ARG A 64 -14.79 15.73 -7.28
CA ARG A 64 -15.92 16.63 -7.59
C ARG A 64 -15.68 18.06 -7.12
N THR A 65 -14.64 18.30 -6.32
CA THR A 65 -14.25 19.60 -5.77
C THR A 65 -12.73 19.78 -5.79
N GLY A 66 -12.25 21.02 -5.71
CA GLY A 66 -10.81 21.30 -5.68
C GLY A 66 -10.09 20.73 -4.44
N GLU A 67 -10.77 20.68 -3.28
CA GLU A 67 -10.24 20.02 -2.07
C GLU A 67 -10.15 18.50 -2.25
N GLN A 68 -11.12 17.88 -2.93
CA GLN A 68 -11.06 16.46 -3.27
C GLN A 68 -9.90 16.19 -4.23
N THR A 69 -9.65 17.05 -5.21
CA THR A 69 -8.51 16.92 -6.12
C THR A 69 -7.18 16.89 -5.35
N LYS A 70 -6.96 17.84 -4.43
CA LYS A 70 -5.74 17.89 -3.62
C LYS A 70 -5.57 16.66 -2.74
N PHE A 71 -6.65 16.21 -2.09
CA PHE A 71 -6.63 14.96 -1.32
C PHE A 71 -6.22 13.75 -2.18
N TYR A 72 -6.73 13.64 -3.42
CA TYR A 72 -6.35 12.55 -4.32
C TYR A 72 -4.91 12.66 -4.80
N GLU A 73 -4.42 13.87 -5.07
CA GLU A 73 -3.01 14.11 -5.41
C GLU A 73 -2.10 13.61 -4.28
N ASP A 74 -2.42 13.98 -3.02
CA ASP A 74 -1.69 13.53 -1.83
C ASP A 74 -1.73 11.99 -1.67
N VAL A 75 -2.89 11.37 -1.94
CA VAL A 75 -3.05 9.90 -1.90
C VAL A 75 -2.25 9.22 -3.00
N VAL A 76 -2.24 9.75 -4.22
CA VAL A 76 -1.48 9.19 -5.35
C VAL A 76 0.02 9.28 -5.06
N GLU A 77 0.50 10.42 -4.56
CA GLU A 77 1.91 10.59 -4.16
C GLU A 77 2.30 9.59 -3.06
N ALA A 78 1.47 9.46 -2.03
CA ALA A 78 1.70 8.48 -0.96
C ALA A 78 1.69 7.03 -1.50
N THR A 79 0.78 6.71 -2.42
CA THR A 79 0.64 5.36 -2.99
C THR A 79 1.93 4.89 -3.66
N ALA A 80 2.61 5.77 -4.41
CA ALA A 80 3.88 5.43 -5.05
C ALA A 80 4.95 5.01 -4.01
N VAL A 81 5.08 5.76 -2.92
CA VAL A 81 6.02 5.46 -1.83
C VAL A 81 5.65 4.13 -1.14
N HIS A 82 4.37 3.90 -0.91
CA HIS A 82 3.88 2.67 -0.29
C HIS A 82 4.04 1.45 -1.19
N ALA A 83 3.90 1.59 -2.51
CA ALA A 83 4.14 0.53 -3.49
C ALA A 83 5.59 0.05 -3.46
N ASP A 84 6.56 0.98 -3.41
CA ASP A 84 7.99 0.63 -3.35
C ASP A 84 8.33 -0.13 -2.07
N ARG A 85 7.76 0.29 -0.94
CA ARG A 85 7.91 -0.39 0.36
C ARG A 85 7.27 -1.78 0.35
N PHE A 86 6.10 -1.92 -0.29
CA PHE A 86 5.41 -3.18 -0.43
C PHE A 86 6.24 -4.18 -1.24
N VAL A 87 6.71 -3.77 -2.42
CA VAL A 87 7.54 -4.60 -3.31
C VAL A 87 8.84 -5.00 -2.63
N SER A 88 9.48 -4.08 -1.91
CA SER A 88 10.68 -4.38 -1.13
C SER A 88 10.41 -5.42 -0.04
N GLY A 89 9.30 -5.30 0.69
CA GLY A 89 8.90 -6.28 1.69
C GLY A 89 8.61 -7.66 1.11
N LEU A 90 7.96 -7.73 -0.07
CA LEU A 90 7.71 -8.99 -0.75
C LEU A 90 9.00 -9.64 -1.26
N ARG A 91 9.94 -8.85 -1.79
CA ARG A 91 11.27 -9.35 -2.21
C ARG A 91 12.00 -10.00 -1.04
N THR A 92 12.06 -9.34 0.13
CA THR A 92 12.66 -9.91 1.35
C THR A 92 12.01 -11.20 1.83
N LEU A 93 10.73 -11.45 1.52
CA LEU A 93 10.03 -12.69 1.88
C LEU A 93 10.27 -13.85 0.89
N LEU A 94 10.77 -13.55 -0.30
CA LEU A 94 11.07 -14.51 -1.36
C LEU A 94 12.53 -14.99 -1.32
N GLU A 95 13.44 -14.16 -0.78
CA GLU A 95 14.83 -14.49 -0.44
C GLU A 95 14.92 -15.42 0.79
#